data_AF-A0A086KWS3-F1
#
_entry.id   AF-A0A086KWS3-F1
#
_cell.length_a   1.000
_cell.length_b   1.000
_cell.length_c   1.000
_cell.angle_alpha   90.00
_cell.angle_beta   90.00
_cell.angle_gamma   90.00
#
_symmetry.space_group_name_H-M   'P 1'
#
loop_
_entity.id
_entity.type
_entity.pdbx_description
1 polymer ?
#
loop_
_entity_poly.entity_id
_entity_poly.type
_entity_poly.pdbx_seq_one_letter_code
_entity_poly.pdbx_strand_id
1 'polypeptide(L)'
;EPKPFVMEIIEKHTKETEVLDEKQNLLFFEAVAWVISATSDVLKGECIMGLMQQCNSTWKQIMEAAKANPDQVLYSLDVSKRLVNILRVNQRVAKATGAAFTPQLMVIYQEMIQVYGLYSQRILQEVQRCGPSRIKHSEIKALHLYKRETLHLVETFVDTAAQEGENCRKEIAEKLLGDLLQPVLSDYKNNIPDTRDCEVLTLLSVLTTRLDSNISPVLPVIFEFVFESTLDMIKTDFQSYPDHREKFYELLKACNQHCFDGLFALPAHQLKAYVESLVWAFKHEHPSVAEQGLQVTYEFLLKLINDKREVLSDFCNLFYFSLMKETLLVLTDTLHRSGFKFQTLIFMHLIRIVEFGVVQNPGNGLTRENVMQSLIDLLSRSFQTVNQKQVEAFVVDLFNYCRDPKPTRFQQHMRDFLISLKEFAGDNDPLFEAEREEALARARELDRQRRMQVPGMIEQYDTTVTVRGGDDD
;
A
#
# COMPACT_ATOMS: atom_id res chain seq x y z
N GLU A 1 -39.32 0.94 -28.01
CA GLU A 1 -38.93 2.04 -27.10
C GLU A 1 -37.91 2.93 -27.81
N PRO A 2 -37.81 4.22 -27.47
CA PRO A 2 -36.72 5.06 -27.96
C PRO A 2 -35.38 4.50 -27.49
N LYS A 3 -34.38 4.51 -28.36
CA LYS A 3 -33.02 4.03 -28.07
C LYS A 3 -32.44 4.83 -26.89
N PRO A 4 -31.74 4.19 -25.92
CA PRO A 4 -31.12 4.90 -24.80
C PRO A 4 -30.18 6.01 -25.30
N PHE A 5 -30.27 7.20 -24.71
CA PHE A 5 -29.48 8.37 -25.12
C PHE A 5 -27.96 8.12 -25.11
N VAL A 6 -27.47 7.29 -24.17
CA VAL A 6 -26.06 6.89 -24.11
C VAL A 6 -25.56 6.26 -25.41
N MET A 7 -26.40 5.49 -26.10
CA MET A 7 -26.03 4.86 -27.37
C MET A 7 -25.93 5.89 -28.50
N GLU A 8 -26.72 6.97 -28.46
CA GLU A 8 -26.62 8.07 -29.42
C GLU A 8 -25.32 8.87 -29.21
N ILE A 9 -24.93 9.11 -27.94
CA ILE A 9 -23.64 9.71 -27.60
C ILE A 9 -22.51 8.84 -28.16
N ILE A 10 -22.54 7.53 -27.90
CA ILE A 10 -21.50 6.59 -28.37
C ILE A 10 -21.41 6.59 -29.90
N GLU A 11 -22.51 6.72 -30.62
CA GLU A 11 -22.47 6.76 -32.10
C GLU A 11 -21.88 8.06 -32.67
N LYS A 12 -22.01 9.18 -31.95
CA LYS A 12 -21.62 10.51 -32.44
C LYS A 12 -20.31 11.03 -31.84
N HIS A 13 -19.81 10.39 -30.77
CA HIS A 13 -18.73 10.93 -29.96
C HIS A 13 -17.45 11.28 -30.73
N THR A 14 -17.09 10.55 -31.79
CA THR A 14 -15.86 10.81 -32.56
C THR A 14 -15.80 12.24 -33.11
N LYS A 15 -16.92 12.80 -33.56
CA LYS A 15 -16.96 14.20 -34.04
C LYS A 15 -16.89 15.20 -32.89
N GLU A 16 -17.40 14.83 -31.73
CA GLU A 16 -17.46 15.69 -30.55
C GLU A 16 -16.11 15.74 -29.83
N THR A 17 -15.33 14.65 -29.89
CA THR A 17 -14.02 14.50 -29.24
C THR A 17 -12.85 15.04 -30.06
N GLU A 18 -13.03 15.20 -31.38
CA GLU A 18 -11.98 15.72 -32.30
C GLU A 18 -11.47 17.12 -31.94
N VAL A 19 -12.32 17.96 -31.33
CA VAL A 19 -11.98 19.34 -30.94
C VAL A 19 -11.46 19.46 -29.50
N LEU A 20 -11.49 18.37 -28.74
CA LEU A 20 -11.10 18.35 -27.33
C LEU A 20 -9.61 18.13 -27.17
N ASP A 21 -9.03 18.74 -26.14
CA ASP A 21 -7.67 18.39 -25.71
C ASP A 21 -7.61 17.00 -25.04
N GLU A 22 -6.41 16.50 -24.76
CA GLU A 22 -6.21 15.19 -24.15
C GLU A 22 -6.96 15.04 -22.81
N LYS A 23 -6.93 16.06 -21.94
CA LYS A 23 -7.55 16.00 -20.61
C LYS A 23 -9.07 16.02 -20.72
N GLN A 24 -9.61 16.87 -21.59
CA GLN A 24 -11.04 16.96 -21.88
C GLN A 24 -11.56 15.66 -22.48
N ASN A 25 -10.79 15.03 -23.37
CA ASN A 25 -11.10 13.71 -23.89
C ASN A 25 -11.20 12.68 -22.76
N LEU A 26 -10.22 12.60 -21.87
CA LEU A 26 -10.27 11.67 -20.74
C LEU A 26 -11.50 11.88 -19.84
N LEU A 27 -11.86 13.15 -19.57
CA LEU A 27 -13.06 13.48 -18.79
C LEU A 27 -14.34 13.10 -19.51
N PHE A 28 -14.41 13.27 -20.83
CA PHE A 28 -15.54 12.84 -21.64
C PHE A 28 -15.74 11.32 -21.52
N PHE A 29 -14.69 10.53 -21.72
CA PHE A 29 -14.76 9.08 -21.59
C PHE A 29 -15.18 8.64 -20.18
N GLU A 30 -14.65 9.28 -19.12
CA GLU A 30 -15.06 9.00 -17.74
C GLU A 30 -16.54 9.33 -17.52
N ALA A 31 -17.01 10.49 -17.98
CA ALA A 31 -18.40 10.92 -17.83
C ALA A 31 -19.38 9.97 -18.54
N VAL A 32 -19.09 9.59 -19.78
CA VAL A 32 -19.92 8.62 -20.52
C VAL A 32 -19.88 7.26 -19.83
N ALA A 33 -18.73 6.82 -19.32
CA ALA A 33 -18.61 5.56 -18.59
C ALA A 33 -19.42 5.53 -17.28
N TRP A 34 -19.54 6.64 -16.57
CA TRP A 34 -20.46 6.78 -15.43
C TRP A 34 -21.93 6.66 -15.83
N VAL A 35 -22.31 7.17 -17.01
CA VAL A 35 -23.66 6.95 -17.55
C VAL A 35 -23.87 5.48 -17.90
N ILE A 36 -22.87 4.84 -18.51
CA ILE A 36 -22.92 3.40 -18.85
C ILE A 36 -23.08 2.55 -17.58
N SER A 37 -22.40 2.87 -16.47
CA SER A 37 -22.48 2.08 -15.24
C SER A 37 -23.88 2.10 -14.60
N ALA A 38 -24.71 3.08 -14.93
CA ALA A 38 -26.12 3.17 -14.54
C ALA A 38 -27.09 2.45 -15.50
N THR A 39 -26.61 1.88 -16.62
CA THR A 39 -27.46 1.11 -17.55
C THR A 39 -27.68 -0.33 -17.07
N SER A 40 -28.62 -1.04 -17.70
CA SER A 40 -28.84 -2.46 -17.43
C SER A 40 -27.62 -3.31 -17.83
N ASP A 41 -27.34 -4.40 -17.11
CA ASP A 41 -26.18 -5.27 -17.38
C ASP A 41 -26.11 -5.80 -18.81
N VAL A 42 -27.27 -6.02 -19.45
CA VAL A 42 -27.36 -6.45 -20.87
C VAL A 42 -26.74 -5.41 -21.82
N LEU A 43 -26.92 -4.12 -21.53
CA LEU A 43 -26.46 -3.02 -22.37
C LEU A 43 -25.06 -2.54 -22.01
N LYS A 44 -24.60 -2.74 -20.76
CA LYS A 44 -23.28 -2.27 -20.30
C LYS A 44 -22.16 -2.73 -21.22
N GLY A 45 -22.11 -4.03 -21.53
CA GLY A 45 -21.07 -4.61 -22.37
C GLY A 45 -21.06 -4.01 -23.79
N GLU A 46 -22.23 -3.89 -24.42
CA GLU A 46 -22.36 -3.29 -25.75
C GLU A 46 -21.93 -1.81 -25.74
N CYS A 47 -22.36 -1.06 -24.73
CA CYS A 47 -22.01 0.35 -24.60
C CYS A 47 -20.50 0.56 -24.39
N ILE A 48 -19.86 -0.25 -23.54
CA ILE A 48 -18.40 -0.19 -23.32
C ILE A 48 -17.66 -0.48 -24.63
N MET A 49 -18.04 -1.54 -25.34
CA MET A 49 -17.40 -1.92 -26.60
C MET A 49 -17.60 -0.86 -27.69
N GLY A 50 -18.79 -0.24 -27.76
CA GLY A 50 -19.08 0.86 -28.66
C GLY A 50 -18.24 2.10 -28.36
N LEU A 51 -18.17 2.50 -27.08
CA LEU A 51 -17.36 3.63 -26.64
C LEU A 51 -15.87 3.42 -26.96
N MET A 52 -15.38 2.19 -26.83
CA MET A 52 -13.96 1.85 -27.01
C MET A 52 -13.57 1.50 -28.45
N GLN A 53 -14.52 1.50 -29.39
CA GLN A 53 -14.31 1.00 -30.76
C GLN A 53 -13.14 1.68 -31.50
N GLN A 54 -13.01 3.00 -31.40
CA GLN A 54 -11.94 3.76 -32.07
C GLN A 54 -10.56 3.46 -31.45
N CYS A 55 -10.52 3.34 -30.12
CA CYS A 55 -9.32 2.94 -29.39
C CYS A 55 -8.88 1.53 -29.79
N ASN A 56 -9.82 0.58 -29.82
CA ASN A 56 -9.57 -0.81 -30.21
C ASN A 56 -9.10 -0.93 -31.66
N SER A 57 -9.71 -0.16 -32.57
CA SER A 57 -9.32 -0.13 -33.99
C SER A 57 -7.90 0.42 -34.16
N THR A 58 -7.59 1.50 -33.46
CA THR A 58 -6.24 2.08 -33.44
C THR A 58 -5.21 1.10 -32.88
N TRP A 59 -5.51 0.49 -31.73
CA TRP A 59 -4.66 -0.49 -31.08
C TRP A 59 -4.34 -1.64 -32.04
N LYS A 60 -5.37 -2.24 -32.64
CA LYS A 60 -5.23 -3.34 -33.60
C LYS A 60 -4.34 -2.96 -34.79
N GLN A 61 -4.52 -1.76 -35.37
CA GLN A 61 -3.67 -1.28 -36.47
C GLN A 61 -2.20 -1.18 -36.05
N ILE A 62 -1.91 -0.65 -34.86
CA ILE A 62 -0.55 -0.54 -34.34
C ILE A 62 0.05 -1.95 -34.15
N MET A 63 -0.69 -2.87 -33.53
CA MET A 63 -0.21 -4.23 -33.26
C MET A 63 -0.01 -5.04 -34.55
N GLU A 64 -0.88 -4.88 -35.54
CA GLU A 64 -0.71 -5.49 -36.87
C GLU A 64 0.54 -4.96 -37.58
N ALA A 65 0.79 -3.64 -37.52
CA ALA A 65 2.02 -3.06 -38.07
C ALA A 65 3.27 -3.54 -37.31
N ALA A 66 3.18 -3.67 -35.99
CA ALA A 66 4.27 -4.15 -35.14
C ALA A 66 4.63 -5.62 -35.40
N LYS A 67 3.68 -6.48 -35.83
CA LYS A 67 3.99 -7.88 -36.20
C LYS A 67 5.00 -7.98 -37.36
N ALA A 68 5.00 -7.01 -38.27
CA ALA A 68 5.94 -6.98 -39.39
C ALA A 68 7.29 -6.35 -39.00
N ASN A 69 7.27 -5.24 -38.26
CA ASN A 69 8.47 -4.49 -37.87
C ASN A 69 8.37 -3.97 -36.43
N PRO A 70 8.60 -4.82 -35.40
CA PRO A 70 8.38 -4.46 -33.99
C PRO A 70 9.19 -3.23 -33.58
N ASP A 71 10.49 -3.23 -33.88
CA ASP A 71 11.42 -2.18 -33.43
C ASP A 71 11.14 -0.81 -34.07
N GLN A 72 10.75 -0.80 -35.34
CA GLN A 72 10.48 0.44 -36.07
C GLN A 72 9.17 1.08 -35.64
N VAL A 73 8.16 0.26 -35.33
CA VAL A 73 6.81 0.74 -34.98
C VAL A 73 6.73 1.04 -33.50
N LEU A 74 7.02 0.06 -32.64
CA LEU A 74 6.74 0.17 -31.21
C LEU A 74 7.67 1.16 -30.49
N TYR A 75 8.91 1.37 -30.95
CA TYR A 75 9.83 2.32 -30.32
C TYR A 75 9.73 3.75 -30.88
N SER A 76 8.80 3.99 -31.80
CA SER A 76 8.49 5.36 -32.22
C SER A 76 7.85 6.15 -31.07
N LEU A 77 8.30 7.40 -30.88
CA LEU A 77 7.77 8.30 -29.86
C LEU A 77 6.27 8.54 -30.03
N ASP A 78 5.81 8.69 -31.28
CA ASP A 78 4.39 8.96 -31.58
C ASP A 78 3.51 7.76 -31.28
N VAL A 79 3.97 6.55 -31.65
CA VAL A 79 3.27 5.29 -31.36
C VAL A 79 3.21 5.07 -29.85
N SER A 80 4.33 5.26 -29.14
CA SER A 80 4.39 5.11 -27.69
C SER A 80 3.42 6.04 -26.97
N LYS A 81 3.36 7.32 -27.36
CA LYS A 81 2.40 8.29 -26.82
C LYS A 81 0.95 7.92 -27.13
N ARG A 82 0.68 7.41 -28.33
CA ARG A 82 -0.66 6.98 -28.73
C ARG A 82 -1.13 5.78 -27.92
N LEU A 83 -0.26 4.82 -27.67
CA LEU A 83 -0.53 3.68 -26.81
C LEU A 83 -0.78 4.10 -25.35
N VAL A 84 0.03 5.03 -24.81
CA VAL A 84 -0.22 5.65 -23.49
C VAL A 84 -1.61 6.26 -23.41
N ASN A 85 -2.03 7.05 -24.41
CA ASN A 85 -3.35 7.67 -24.41
C ASN A 85 -4.48 6.62 -24.43
N ILE A 86 -4.32 5.54 -25.20
CA ILE A 86 -5.29 4.44 -25.22
C ILE A 86 -5.42 3.82 -23.82
N LEU A 87 -4.31 3.56 -23.12
CA LEU A 87 -4.35 3.01 -21.76
C LEU A 87 -5.05 3.96 -20.77
N ARG A 88 -4.80 5.27 -20.87
CA ARG A 88 -5.49 6.27 -20.04
C ARG A 88 -6.99 6.31 -20.28
N VAL A 89 -7.44 6.21 -21.54
CA VAL A 89 -8.87 6.12 -21.84
C VAL A 89 -9.45 4.84 -21.23
N ASN A 90 -8.77 3.70 -21.38
CA ASN A 90 -9.20 2.44 -20.76
C ASN A 90 -9.30 2.57 -19.23
N GLN A 91 -8.37 3.25 -18.56
CA GLN A 91 -8.42 3.48 -17.11
C GLN A 91 -9.68 4.26 -16.69
N ARG A 92 -10.00 5.33 -17.42
CA ARG A 92 -11.17 6.17 -17.16
C ARG A 92 -12.48 5.39 -17.26
N VAL A 93 -12.57 4.51 -18.27
CA VAL A 93 -13.75 3.65 -18.45
C VAL A 93 -13.79 2.56 -17.38
N ALA A 94 -12.67 1.85 -17.14
CA ALA A 94 -12.57 0.80 -16.12
C ALA A 94 -12.99 1.30 -14.73
N LYS A 95 -12.50 2.50 -14.34
CA LYS A 95 -12.81 3.14 -13.06
C LYS A 95 -14.32 3.29 -12.82
N ALA A 96 -15.07 3.65 -13.86
CA ALA A 96 -16.50 3.93 -13.73
C ALA A 96 -17.37 2.66 -13.87
N THR A 97 -16.92 1.67 -14.64
CA THR A 97 -17.74 0.50 -15.01
C THR A 97 -17.41 -0.80 -14.27
N GLY A 98 -16.32 -0.85 -13.50
CA GLY A 98 -15.98 -2.01 -12.67
C GLY A 98 -15.82 -3.30 -13.47
N ALA A 99 -16.37 -4.42 -12.97
CA ALA A 99 -16.24 -5.75 -13.57
C ALA A 99 -16.86 -5.84 -14.97
N ALA A 100 -17.83 -4.98 -15.31
CA ALA A 100 -18.39 -4.92 -16.67
C ALA A 100 -17.35 -4.53 -17.73
N PHE A 101 -16.21 -3.95 -17.32
CA PHE A 101 -15.08 -3.64 -18.20
C PHE A 101 -14.28 -4.87 -18.66
N THR A 102 -14.43 -6.02 -17.99
CA THR A 102 -13.62 -7.23 -18.23
C THR A 102 -13.52 -7.61 -19.72
N PRO A 103 -14.61 -7.66 -20.51
CA PRO A 103 -14.51 -8.01 -21.93
C PRO A 103 -13.61 -7.06 -22.72
N GLN A 104 -13.69 -5.75 -22.44
CA GLN A 104 -12.84 -4.74 -23.07
C GLN A 104 -11.38 -4.87 -22.65
N LEU A 105 -11.10 -5.11 -21.37
CA LEU A 105 -9.73 -5.36 -20.90
C LEU A 105 -9.11 -6.53 -21.67
N MET A 106 -9.85 -7.64 -21.83
CA MET A 106 -9.38 -8.84 -22.51
C MET A 106 -9.10 -8.63 -24.00
N VAL A 107 -9.67 -7.61 -24.65
CA VAL A 107 -9.33 -7.26 -26.05
C VAL A 107 -7.87 -6.87 -26.20
N ILE A 108 -7.31 -6.14 -25.23
CA ILE A 108 -5.95 -5.59 -25.30
C ILE A 108 -4.95 -6.31 -24.39
N TYR A 109 -5.43 -7.10 -23.42
CA TYR A 109 -4.64 -7.58 -22.28
C TYR A 109 -3.33 -8.29 -22.67
N GLN A 110 -3.40 -9.30 -23.54
CA GLN A 110 -2.22 -10.09 -23.91
C GLN A 110 -1.16 -9.24 -24.62
N GLU A 111 -1.58 -8.44 -25.60
CA GLU A 111 -0.67 -7.55 -26.35
C GLU A 111 -0.12 -6.44 -25.44
N MET A 112 -0.91 -5.95 -24.48
CA MET A 112 -0.51 -4.94 -23.52
C MET A 112 0.64 -5.42 -22.63
N ILE A 113 0.53 -6.64 -22.09
CA ILE A 113 1.59 -7.24 -21.27
C ILE A 113 2.84 -7.55 -22.11
N GLN A 114 2.69 -7.98 -23.37
CA GLN A 114 3.82 -8.20 -24.28
C GLN A 114 4.58 -6.90 -24.56
N VAL A 115 3.88 -5.80 -24.85
CA VAL A 115 4.51 -4.49 -25.08
C VAL A 115 5.17 -3.96 -23.81
N TYR A 116 4.58 -4.19 -22.62
CA TYR A 116 5.22 -3.88 -21.33
C TYR A 116 6.61 -4.53 -21.22
N GLY A 117 6.71 -5.82 -21.55
CA GLY A 117 7.97 -6.57 -21.55
C GLY A 117 8.99 -6.04 -22.57
N LEU A 118 8.55 -5.81 -23.82
CA LEU A 118 9.42 -5.27 -24.88
C LEU A 118 9.97 -3.88 -24.53
N TYR A 119 9.11 -3.00 -24.03
CA TYR A 119 9.51 -1.65 -23.62
C TYR A 119 10.49 -1.69 -22.46
N SER A 120 10.29 -2.59 -21.50
CA SER A 120 11.24 -2.72 -20.41
C SER A 120 12.62 -3.18 -20.86
N GLN A 121 12.69 -4.20 -21.72
CA GLN A 121 13.95 -4.66 -22.29
C GLN A 121 14.64 -3.54 -23.07
N ARG A 122 13.87 -2.74 -23.82
CA ARG A 122 14.42 -1.60 -24.57
C ARG A 122 14.97 -0.51 -23.65
N ILE A 123 14.26 -0.18 -22.57
CA ILE A 123 14.72 0.80 -21.57
C ILE A 123 16.04 0.31 -20.96
N LEU A 124 16.11 -0.94 -20.52
CA LEU A 124 17.30 -1.52 -19.91
C LEU A 124 18.51 -1.50 -20.86
N GLN A 125 18.33 -1.92 -22.12
CA GLN A 125 19.39 -1.88 -23.13
C GLN A 125 19.92 -0.48 -23.39
N GLU A 126 19.03 0.51 -23.51
CA GLU A 126 19.42 1.90 -23.74
C GLU A 126 20.15 2.52 -22.54
N VAL A 127 19.72 2.20 -21.33
CA VAL A 127 20.37 2.66 -20.10
C VAL A 127 21.73 1.99 -19.90
N GLN A 128 21.86 0.69 -20.18
CA GLN A 128 23.15 -0.01 -20.15
C GLN A 128 24.14 0.56 -21.18
N ARG A 129 23.65 0.95 -22.37
CA ARG A 129 24.47 1.50 -23.45
C ARG A 129 24.88 2.95 -23.24
N CYS A 130 24.00 3.78 -22.70
CA CYS A 130 24.17 5.24 -22.64
C CYS A 130 24.28 5.82 -21.22
N GLY A 131 24.14 4.99 -20.19
CA GLY A 131 24.14 5.37 -18.78
C GLY A 131 22.75 5.83 -18.25
N PRO A 132 22.62 6.04 -16.92
CA PRO A 132 21.34 6.35 -16.26
C PRO A 132 20.65 7.62 -16.75
N SER A 133 21.41 8.60 -17.23
CA SER A 133 20.85 9.85 -17.78
C SER A 133 19.93 9.62 -18.99
N ARG A 134 20.09 8.48 -19.68
CA ARG A 134 19.27 8.08 -20.84
C ARG A 134 17.78 8.01 -20.52
N ILE A 135 17.40 7.71 -19.28
CA ILE A 135 16.01 7.68 -18.81
C ILE A 135 15.31 9.03 -18.99
N LYS A 136 16.06 10.14 -18.99
CA LYS A 136 15.49 11.49 -19.06
C LYS A 136 15.03 11.90 -20.47
N HIS A 137 15.43 11.15 -21.51
CA HIS A 137 15.10 11.42 -22.90
C HIS A 137 13.64 11.09 -23.23
N SER A 138 13.03 11.87 -24.12
CA SER A 138 11.61 11.79 -24.49
C SER A 138 11.16 10.40 -24.93
N GLU A 139 11.99 9.72 -25.72
CA GLU A 139 11.73 8.41 -26.27
C GLU A 139 11.61 7.38 -25.15
N ILE A 140 12.60 7.35 -24.25
CA ILE A 140 12.64 6.42 -23.11
C ILE A 140 11.55 6.76 -22.09
N LYS A 141 11.30 8.04 -21.84
CA LYS A 141 10.19 8.51 -20.99
C LYS A 141 8.84 8.00 -21.50
N ALA A 142 8.61 7.99 -22.81
CA ALA A 142 7.35 7.50 -23.37
C ALA A 142 7.19 5.99 -23.18
N LEU A 143 8.26 5.21 -23.34
CA LEU A 143 8.24 3.77 -23.06
C LEU A 143 7.98 3.49 -21.57
N HIS A 144 8.66 4.22 -20.69
CA HIS A 144 8.47 4.11 -19.25
C HIS A 144 7.05 4.51 -18.83
N LEU A 145 6.50 5.57 -19.44
CA LEU A 145 5.14 6.00 -19.18
C LEU A 145 4.13 4.93 -19.60
N TYR A 146 4.32 4.28 -20.75
CA TYR A 146 3.46 3.16 -21.14
C TYR A 146 3.47 2.02 -20.12
N LYS A 147 4.66 1.66 -19.59
CA LYS A 147 4.76 0.65 -18.52
C LYS A 147 3.93 1.05 -17.30
N ARG A 148 4.09 2.30 -16.83
CA ARG A 148 3.34 2.84 -15.70
C ARG A 148 1.83 2.81 -15.92
N GLU A 149 1.38 3.23 -17.10
CA GLU A 149 -0.05 3.28 -17.44
C GLU A 149 -0.66 1.88 -17.61
N THR A 150 0.18 0.88 -17.97
CA THR A 150 -0.22 -0.54 -17.97
C THR A 150 -0.49 -1.03 -16.55
N LEU A 151 0.43 -0.75 -15.61
CA LEU A 151 0.25 -1.11 -14.21
C LEU A 151 -0.97 -0.40 -13.61
N HIS A 152 -1.13 0.90 -13.89
CA HIS A 152 -2.23 1.70 -13.38
C HIS A 152 -3.60 1.30 -13.95
N LEU A 153 -3.66 0.82 -15.20
CA LEU A 153 -4.90 0.24 -15.75
C LEU A 153 -5.33 -1.00 -14.98
N VAL A 154 -4.39 -1.92 -14.74
CA VAL A 154 -4.69 -3.15 -14.00
C VAL A 154 -5.05 -2.82 -12.55
N GLU A 155 -4.30 -1.93 -11.91
CA GLU A 155 -4.58 -1.40 -10.58
C GLU A 155 -6.01 -0.85 -10.49
N THR A 156 -6.37 0.09 -11.37
CA THR A 156 -7.69 0.74 -11.41
C THR A 156 -8.81 -0.26 -11.64
N PHE A 157 -8.60 -1.21 -12.56
CA PHE A 157 -9.58 -2.24 -12.84
C PHE A 157 -9.79 -3.16 -11.63
N VAL A 158 -8.72 -3.66 -11.00
CA VAL A 158 -8.84 -4.54 -9.83
C VAL A 158 -9.41 -3.80 -8.64
N ASP A 159 -9.01 -2.54 -8.41
CA ASP A 159 -9.53 -1.71 -7.33
C ASP A 159 -11.05 -1.59 -7.37
N THR A 160 -11.62 -1.46 -8.56
CA THR A 160 -13.06 -1.28 -8.75
C THR A 160 -13.82 -2.61 -8.90
N ALA A 161 -13.36 -3.50 -9.77
CA ALA A 161 -14.05 -4.76 -10.07
C ALA A 161 -14.09 -5.73 -8.86
N ALA A 162 -13.04 -5.76 -8.02
CA ALA A 162 -12.99 -6.63 -6.85
C ALA A 162 -13.97 -6.22 -5.73
N GLN A 163 -14.53 -5.01 -5.80
CA GLN A 163 -15.55 -4.54 -4.85
C GLN A 163 -16.94 -5.11 -5.14
N GLU A 164 -17.18 -5.64 -6.34
CA GLU A 164 -18.50 -6.18 -6.74
C GLU A 164 -18.82 -7.54 -6.12
N GLY A 165 -17.85 -8.22 -5.50
CA GLY A 165 -18.08 -9.39 -4.67
C GLY A 165 -17.01 -10.48 -4.79
N GLU A 166 -17.15 -11.53 -3.98
CA GLU A 166 -16.17 -12.61 -3.86
C GLU A 166 -15.94 -13.39 -5.17
N ASN A 167 -17.00 -13.57 -5.97
CA ASN A 167 -16.88 -14.26 -7.26
C ASN A 167 -15.97 -13.47 -8.23
N CYS A 168 -16.10 -12.14 -8.25
CA CYS A 168 -15.25 -11.28 -9.07
C CYS A 168 -13.78 -11.35 -8.61
N ARG A 169 -13.53 -11.37 -7.29
CA ARG A 169 -12.17 -11.53 -6.75
C ARG A 169 -11.52 -12.82 -7.21
N LYS A 170 -12.23 -13.94 -7.14
CA LYS A 170 -11.75 -15.25 -7.60
C LYS A 170 -11.47 -15.25 -9.10
N GLU A 171 -12.39 -14.71 -9.90
CA GLU A 171 -12.22 -14.64 -11.34
C GLU A 171 -11.00 -13.81 -11.75
N ILE A 172 -10.79 -12.65 -11.10
CA ILE A 172 -9.59 -11.83 -11.29
C ILE A 172 -8.33 -12.61 -10.90
N ALA A 173 -8.34 -13.29 -9.76
CA ALA A 173 -7.20 -14.07 -9.27
C ALA A 173 -6.83 -15.20 -10.25
N GLU A 174 -7.82 -15.92 -10.79
CA GLU A 174 -7.60 -17.06 -11.67
C GLU A 174 -7.25 -16.67 -13.10
N LYS A 175 -7.91 -15.63 -13.65
CA LYS A 175 -7.82 -15.30 -15.08
C LYS A 175 -6.81 -14.22 -15.42
N LEU A 176 -6.49 -13.31 -14.48
CA LEU A 176 -5.64 -12.16 -14.77
C LEU A 176 -4.24 -12.29 -14.15
N LEU A 177 -4.14 -12.74 -12.89
CA LEU A 177 -2.86 -12.70 -12.17
C LEU A 177 -1.75 -13.53 -12.82
N GLY A 178 -2.06 -14.71 -13.36
CA GLY A 178 -1.05 -15.60 -13.92
C GLY A 178 -0.23 -14.95 -15.04
N ASP A 179 -0.92 -14.34 -16.01
CA ASP A 179 -0.31 -13.68 -17.16
C ASP A 179 0.32 -12.33 -16.82
N LEU A 180 -0.12 -11.69 -15.73
CA LEU A 180 0.41 -10.41 -15.25
C LEU A 180 1.69 -10.57 -14.44
N LEU A 181 1.66 -11.44 -13.43
CA LEU A 181 2.66 -11.46 -12.38
C LEU A 181 4.01 -11.91 -12.91
N GLN A 182 4.07 -12.94 -13.75
CA GLN A 182 5.36 -13.47 -14.22
C GLN A 182 6.17 -12.42 -15.00
N PRO A 183 5.60 -11.72 -16.01
CA PRO A 183 6.35 -10.69 -16.73
C PRO A 183 6.70 -9.50 -15.85
N VAL A 184 5.77 -9.01 -15.03
CA VAL A 184 5.98 -7.80 -14.19
C VAL A 184 7.00 -8.04 -13.08
N LEU A 185 6.90 -9.17 -12.37
CA LEU A 185 7.81 -9.50 -11.27
C LEU A 185 9.23 -9.81 -11.78
N SER A 186 9.34 -10.61 -12.84
CA SER A 186 10.63 -10.90 -13.48
C SER A 186 11.30 -9.63 -13.97
N ASP A 187 10.52 -8.75 -14.60
CA ASP A 187 11.00 -7.45 -15.05
C ASP A 187 11.51 -6.57 -13.91
N TYR A 188 10.77 -6.48 -12.80
CA TYR A 188 11.17 -5.71 -11.64
C TYR A 188 12.48 -6.22 -11.03
N LYS A 189 12.59 -7.54 -10.82
CA LYS A 189 13.79 -8.18 -10.24
C LYS A 189 15.04 -7.96 -11.12
N ASN A 190 14.90 -8.11 -12.43
CA ASN A 190 16.01 -8.09 -13.39
C ASN A 190 16.45 -6.66 -13.79
N ASN A 191 15.65 -5.64 -13.49
CA ASN A 191 16.04 -4.25 -13.71
C ASN A 191 17.06 -3.76 -12.68
N ILE A 192 17.76 -2.67 -13.03
CA ILE A 192 18.67 -1.96 -12.12
C ILE A 192 17.86 -0.99 -11.24
N PRO A 193 18.39 -0.57 -10.07
CA PRO A 193 17.68 0.35 -9.16
C PRO A 193 17.05 1.58 -9.84
N ASP A 194 17.77 2.23 -10.76
CA ASP A 194 17.30 3.41 -11.49
C ASP A 194 16.14 3.16 -12.48
N THR A 195 15.93 1.90 -12.90
CA THR A 195 14.89 1.52 -13.88
C THR A 195 13.78 0.66 -13.30
N ARG A 196 13.85 0.29 -12.00
CA ARG A 196 12.76 -0.38 -11.30
C ARG A 196 11.63 0.61 -11.05
N ASP A 197 10.46 0.36 -11.62
CA ASP A 197 9.30 1.23 -11.43
C ASP A 197 8.62 0.92 -10.08
N CYS A 198 8.54 1.89 -9.19
CA CYS A 198 7.94 1.74 -7.88
C CYS A 198 6.42 1.44 -7.96
N GLU A 199 5.78 1.76 -9.08
CA GLU A 199 4.37 1.44 -9.35
C GLU A 199 4.07 -0.06 -9.35
N VAL A 200 5.08 -0.92 -9.52
CA VAL A 200 4.91 -2.37 -9.30
C VAL A 200 4.53 -2.66 -7.85
N LEU A 201 5.11 -1.96 -6.89
CA LEU A 201 4.78 -2.13 -5.46
C LEU A 201 3.38 -1.61 -5.14
N THR A 202 2.97 -0.49 -5.76
CA THR A 202 1.59 0.02 -5.67
C THR A 202 0.57 -0.99 -6.21
N LEU A 203 0.81 -1.52 -7.42
CA LEU A 203 -0.05 -2.56 -7.98
C LEU A 203 -0.15 -3.77 -7.05
N LEU A 204 0.97 -4.28 -6.53
CA LEU A 204 0.96 -5.41 -5.61
C LEU A 204 0.20 -5.12 -4.31
N SER A 205 0.27 -3.89 -3.81
CA SER A 205 -0.47 -3.44 -2.62
C SER A 205 -1.98 -3.46 -2.88
N VAL A 206 -2.42 -2.95 -4.04
CA VAL A 206 -3.83 -2.97 -4.46
C VAL A 206 -4.32 -4.39 -4.68
N LEU A 207 -3.56 -5.23 -5.39
CA LEU A 207 -3.88 -6.64 -5.59
C LEU A 207 -4.05 -7.37 -4.25
N THR A 208 -3.12 -7.16 -3.32
CA THR A 208 -3.16 -7.76 -1.97
C THR A 208 -4.39 -7.31 -1.19
N THR A 209 -4.67 -6.00 -1.20
CA THR A 209 -5.80 -5.39 -0.49
C THR A 209 -7.14 -5.84 -1.03
N ARG A 210 -7.27 -5.97 -2.35
CA ARG A 210 -8.55 -6.20 -3.03
C ARG A 210 -8.89 -7.66 -3.22
N LEU A 211 -7.88 -8.51 -3.44
CA LEU A 211 -8.09 -9.94 -3.63
C LEU A 211 -8.05 -10.71 -2.30
N ASP A 212 -7.50 -10.10 -1.24
CA ASP A 212 -7.50 -10.65 0.11
C ASP A 212 -6.91 -12.07 0.13
N SER A 213 -7.51 -13.02 0.83
CA SER A 213 -7.06 -14.42 0.86
C SER A 213 -6.82 -15.07 -0.51
N ASN A 214 -7.47 -14.60 -1.59
CA ASN A 214 -7.33 -15.19 -2.93
C ASN A 214 -5.94 -15.00 -3.55
N ILE A 215 -5.16 -14.00 -3.12
CA ILE A 215 -3.77 -13.80 -3.60
C ILE A 215 -2.72 -14.54 -2.74
N SER A 216 -3.11 -15.03 -1.56
CA SER A 216 -2.19 -15.69 -0.63
C SER A 216 -1.33 -16.81 -1.25
N PRO A 217 -1.84 -17.67 -2.16
CA PRO A 217 -1.03 -18.73 -2.77
C PRO A 217 0.16 -18.24 -3.59
N VAL A 218 0.10 -17.02 -4.14
CA VAL A 218 1.17 -16.43 -4.96
C VAL A 218 2.07 -15.47 -4.17
N LEU A 219 1.75 -15.20 -2.89
CA LEU A 219 2.51 -14.27 -2.05
C LEU A 219 4.00 -14.64 -1.91
N PRO A 220 4.40 -15.92 -1.73
CA PRO A 220 5.81 -16.29 -1.70
C PRO A 220 6.57 -15.94 -2.98
N VAL A 221 5.91 -16.10 -4.14
CA VAL A 221 6.49 -15.73 -5.44
C VAL A 221 6.65 -14.22 -5.53
N ILE A 222 5.66 -13.44 -5.09
CA ILE A 222 5.78 -11.97 -5.04
C ILE A 222 7.01 -11.57 -4.21
N PHE A 223 7.14 -12.10 -3.00
CA PHE A 223 8.27 -11.79 -2.09
C PHE A 223 9.64 -12.18 -2.69
N GLU A 224 9.74 -13.34 -3.34
CA GLU A 224 10.99 -13.79 -3.97
C GLU A 224 11.50 -12.82 -5.05
N PHE A 225 10.61 -12.08 -5.73
CA PHE A 225 10.99 -11.18 -6.80
C PHE A 225 11.20 -9.74 -6.36
N VAL A 226 10.38 -9.24 -5.42
CA VAL A 226 10.38 -7.82 -5.07
C VAL A 226 11.03 -7.50 -3.72
N PHE A 227 11.09 -8.44 -2.79
CA PHE A 227 11.43 -8.11 -1.41
C PHE A 227 12.90 -7.71 -1.25
N GLU A 228 13.83 -8.62 -1.52
CA GLU A 228 15.27 -8.36 -1.34
C GLU A 228 15.77 -7.28 -2.30
N SER A 229 15.31 -7.31 -3.56
CA SER A 229 15.71 -6.35 -4.59
C SER A 229 15.31 -4.91 -4.24
N THR A 230 14.17 -4.72 -3.57
CA THR A 230 13.73 -3.42 -3.06
C THR A 230 14.43 -3.07 -1.76
N LEU A 231 14.57 -4.02 -0.83
CA LEU A 231 15.23 -3.79 0.45
C LEU A 231 16.67 -3.32 0.26
N ASP A 232 17.41 -3.91 -0.69
CA ASP A 232 18.77 -3.49 -1.05
C ASP A 232 18.85 -2.04 -1.53
N MET A 233 17.80 -1.53 -2.17
CA MET A 233 17.74 -0.13 -2.61
C MET A 233 17.54 0.83 -1.44
N ILE A 234 16.66 0.46 -0.50
CA ILE A 234 16.20 1.40 0.53
C ILE A 234 16.96 1.28 1.85
N LYS A 235 17.68 0.18 2.11
CA LYS A 235 18.36 -0.09 3.40
C LYS A 235 19.69 0.63 3.58
N THR A 236 20.31 1.11 2.50
CA THR A 236 21.66 1.68 2.52
C THR A 236 21.70 3.05 3.18
N ASP A 237 20.68 3.87 2.92
CA ASP A 237 20.54 5.22 3.47
C ASP A 237 19.05 5.62 3.53
N PHE A 238 18.75 6.72 4.21
CA PHE A 238 17.37 7.20 4.43
C PHE A 238 16.86 8.19 3.37
N GLN A 239 17.65 8.51 2.35
CA GLN A 239 17.35 9.58 1.37
C GLN A 239 17.06 9.04 -0.03
N SER A 240 17.78 8.00 -0.45
CA SER A 240 17.64 7.37 -1.75
C SER A 240 16.28 6.67 -1.88
N TYR A 241 15.72 6.69 -3.09
CA TYR A 241 14.48 5.98 -3.48
C TYR A 241 13.28 6.18 -2.50
N PRO A 242 12.86 7.43 -2.22
CA PRO A 242 11.76 7.71 -1.30
C PRO A 242 10.45 7.06 -1.75
N ASP A 243 10.13 7.11 -3.05
CA ASP A 243 8.90 6.52 -3.60
C ASP A 243 8.88 4.99 -3.44
N HIS A 244 10.01 4.31 -3.67
CA HIS A 244 10.10 2.86 -3.44
C HIS A 244 9.93 2.52 -1.97
N ARG A 245 10.51 3.34 -1.07
CA ARG A 245 10.41 3.12 0.37
C ARG A 245 8.97 3.20 0.85
N GLU A 246 8.25 4.27 0.47
CA GLU A 246 6.84 4.46 0.83
C GLU A 246 5.99 3.28 0.33
N LYS A 247 6.09 2.95 -0.96
CA LYS A 247 5.28 1.89 -1.57
C LYS A 247 5.66 0.49 -1.11
N PHE A 248 6.92 0.27 -0.71
CA PHE A 248 7.34 -0.99 -0.11
C PHE A 248 6.65 -1.21 1.24
N TYR A 249 6.59 -0.19 2.09
CA TYR A 249 5.90 -0.31 3.38
C TYR A 249 4.39 -0.33 3.25
N GLU A 250 3.83 0.30 2.23
CA GLU A 250 2.42 0.12 1.85
C GLU A 250 2.11 -1.34 1.49
N LEU A 251 2.99 -1.99 0.72
CA LEU A 251 2.87 -3.42 0.40
C LEU A 251 2.94 -4.29 1.66
N LEU A 252 3.91 -4.05 2.54
CA LEU A 252 4.03 -4.82 3.78
C LEU A 252 2.78 -4.66 4.66
N LYS A 253 2.24 -3.44 4.75
CA LYS A 253 0.99 -3.15 5.44
C LYS A 253 -0.18 -3.92 4.83
N ALA A 254 -0.33 -3.91 3.51
CA ALA A 254 -1.38 -4.65 2.80
C ALA A 254 -1.28 -6.16 3.09
N CYS A 255 -0.06 -6.73 3.04
CA CYS A 255 0.15 -8.14 3.37
C CYS A 255 -0.24 -8.46 4.82
N ASN A 256 0.14 -7.62 5.78
CA ASN A 256 -0.25 -7.78 7.17
C ASN A 256 -1.78 -7.74 7.36
N GLN A 257 -2.45 -6.82 6.67
CA GLN A 257 -3.87 -6.54 6.86
C GLN A 257 -4.77 -7.58 6.18
N HIS A 258 -4.41 -8.00 4.96
CA HIS A 258 -5.28 -8.80 4.08
C HIS A 258 -4.74 -10.20 3.76
N CYS A 259 -3.46 -10.48 4.02
CA CYS A 259 -2.85 -11.78 3.71
C CYS A 259 -1.99 -12.30 4.85
N PHE A 260 -2.45 -12.11 6.09
CA PHE A 260 -1.68 -12.46 7.29
C PHE A 260 -1.28 -13.94 7.31
N ASP A 261 -2.20 -14.84 6.95
CA ASP A 261 -1.91 -16.28 6.81
C ASP A 261 -0.85 -16.57 5.75
N GLY A 262 -0.89 -15.83 4.64
CA GLY A 262 0.09 -15.92 3.56
C GLY A 262 1.51 -15.58 4.02
N LEU A 263 1.69 -14.68 5.00
CA LEU A 263 3.02 -14.37 5.55
C LEU A 263 3.69 -15.60 6.17
N PHE A 264 2.92 -16.53 6.75
CA PHE A 264 3.45 -17.76 7.34
C PHE A 264 3.68 -18.86 6.31
N ALA A 265 3.25 -18.68 5.06
CA ALA A 265 3.64 -19.54 3.94
C ALA A 265 5.01 -19.14 3.35
N LEU A 266 5.57 -18.00 3.77
CA LEU A 266 6.90 -17.56 3.35
C LEU A 266 7.99 -18.49 3.90
N PRO A 267 9.09 -18.71 3.16
CA PRO A 267 10.31 -19.29 3.70
C PRO A 267 10.78 -18.55 4.96
N ALA A 268 11.33 -19.28 5.93
CA ALA A 268 11.72 -18.72 7.24
C ALA A 268 12.66 -17.50 7.14
N HIS A 269 13.57 -17.47 6.17
CA HIS A 269 14.47 -16.34 5.95
C HIS A 269 13.71 -15.08 5.47
N GLN A 270 12.69 -15.22 4.62
CA GLN A 270 11.86 -14.11 4.15
C GLN A 270 10.93 -13.60 5.24
N LEU A 271 10.32 -14.50 6.02
CA LEU A 271 9.49 -14.08 7.17
C LEU A 271 10.33 -13.33 8.22
N LYS A 272 11.56 -13.78 8.46
CA LYS A 272 12.50 -13.04 9.31
C LYS A 272 12.83 -11.67 8.73
N ALA A 273 13.16 -11.60 7.44
CA ALA A 273 13.49 -10.35 6.76
C ALA A 273 12.29 -9.37 6.74
N TYR A 274 11.06 -9.88 6.65
CA TYR A 274 9.82 -9.10 6.82
C TYR A 274 9.78 -8.40 8.18
N VAL A 275 9.95 -9.15 9.28
CA VAL A 275 9.95 -8.58 10.64
C VAL A 275 11.11 -7.58 10.83
N GLU A 276 12.31 -7.91 10.34
CA GLU A 276 13.47 -7.02 10.41
C GLU A 276 13.26 -5.72 9.59
N SER A 277 12.52 -5.80 8.48
CA SER A 277 12.19 -4.63 7.67
C SER A 277 11.22 -3.68 8.37
N LEU A 278 10.30 -4.19 9.19
CA LEU A 278 9.43 -3.37 10.04
C LEU A 278 10.22 -2.66 11.13
N VAL A 279 11.20 -3.34 11.73
CA VAL A 279 12.12 -2.73 12.70
C VAL A 279 12.95 -1.62 12.08
N TRP A 280 13.43 -1.82 10.85
CA TRP A 280 14.13 -0.77 10.12
C TRP A 280 13.21 0.42 9.82
N ALA A 281 11.95 0.16 9.44
CA ALA A 281 10.96 1.19 9.12
C ALA A 281 10.73 2.15 10.28
N PHE A 282 10.46 1.65 11.48
CA PHE A 282 10.14 2.50 12.62
C PHE A 282 11.34 3.29 13.17
N LYS A 283 12.56 2.97 12.74
CA LYS A 283 13.79 3.71 13.08
C LYS A 283 14.10 4.83 12.09
N HIS A 284 13.32 4.94 11.02
CA HIS A 284 13.54 5.91 9.96
C HIS A 284 13.43 7.35 10.46
N GLU A 285 14.25 8.27 9.94
CA GLU A 285 14.22 9.69 10.35
C GLU A 285 12.97 10.42 9.83
N HIS A 286 12.46 10.02 8.66
CA HIS A 286 11.22 10.56 8.11
C HIS A 286 9.99 10.10 8.92
N PRO A 287 9.22 11.01 9.55
CA PRO A 287 8.13 10.67 10.47
C PRO A 287 7.06 9.75 9.87
N SER A 288 6.64 10.00 8.62
CA SER A 288 5.60 9.20 7.97
C SER A 288 6.00 7.73 7.78
N VAL A 289 7.28 7.46 7.48
CA VAL A 289 7.77 6.08 7.29
C VAL A 289 7.89 5.39 8.65
N ALA A 290 8.40 6.12 9.66
CA ALA A 290 8.52 5.60 11.01
C ALA A 290 7.16 5.23 11.60
N GLU A 291 6.17 6.11 11.45
CA GLU A 291 4.81 5.89 11.93
C GLU A 291 4.14 4.71 11.22
N GLN A 292 4.26 4.59 9.89
CA GLN A 292 3.77 3.42 9.17
C GLN A 292 4.43 2.12 9.65
N GLY A 293 5.75 2.13 9.85
CA GLY A 293 6.50 1.00 10.41
C GLY A 293 5.98 0.57 11.78
N LEU A 294 5.73 1.53 12.68
CA LEU A 294 5.17 1.27 14.01
C LEU A 294 3.73 0.74 13.92
N GLN A 295 2.89 1.32 13.06
CA GLN A 295 1.52 0.87 12.86
C GLN A 295 1.49 -0.61 12.42
N VAL A 296 2.25 -0.98 11.39
CA VAL A 296 2.29 -2.35 10.87
C VAL A 296 2.85 -3.31 11.93
N THR A 297 3.89 -2.91 12.65
CA THR A 297 4.46 -3.71 13.76
C THR A 297 3.43 -3.97 14.86
N TYR A 298 2.68 -2.94 15.25
CA TYR A 298 1.62 -3.07 16.25
C TYR A 298 0.50 -4.01 15.80
N GLU A 299 0.00 -3.82 14.58
CA GLU A 299 -1.05 -4.67 14.00
C GLU A 299 -0.59 -6.12 13.85
N PHE A 300 0.64 -6.34 13.38
CA PHE A 300 1.26 -7.67 13.26
C PHE A 300 1.35 -8.37 14.63
N LEU A 301 1.82 -7.65 15.66
CA LEU A 301 1.91 -8.16 17.02
C LEU A 301 0.53 -8.52 17.60
N LEU A 302 -0.49 -7.69 17.37
CA LEU A 302 -1.84 -7.99 17.81
C LEU A 302 -2.42 -9.23 17.15
N LYS A 303 -2.28 -9.35 15.82
CA LYS A 303 -2.75 -10.54 15.08
C LYS A 303 -2.03 -11.80 15.53
N LEU A 304 -0.73 -11.73 15.82
CA LEU A 304 0.01 -12.83 16.43
C LEU A 304 -0.57 -13.27 17.78
N ILE A 305 -0.85 -12.32 18.67
CA ILE A 305 -1.37 -12.59 20.02
C ILE A 305 -2.79 -13.16 19.98
N ASN A 306 -3.63 -12.63 19.10
CA ASN A 306 -5.07 -12.94 19.06
C ASN A 306 -5.39 -14.13 18.16
N ASP A 307 -4.78 -14.20 16.99
CA ASP A 307 -5.22 -15.07 15.89
C ASP A 307 -4.23 -16.20 15.56
N LYS A 308 -2.96 -16.08 15.98
CA LYS A 308 -1.87 -17.03 15.64
C LYS A 308 -1.01 -17.43 16.85
N ARG A 309 -1.66 -17.89 17.92
CA ARG A 309 -0.97 -18.25 19.18
C ARG A 309 0.03 -19.40 19.04
N GLU A 310 -0.18 -20.28 18.08
CA GLU A 310 0.66 -21.45 17.81
C GLU A 310 2.09 -21.09 17.37
N VAL A 311 2.29 -19.93 16.72
CA VAL A 311 3.61 -19.43 16.31
C VAL A 311 4.14 -18.31 17.20
N LEU A 312 3.34 -17.81 18.13
CA LEU A 312 3.70 -16.69 19.02
C LEU A 312 4.94 -17.02 19.88
N SER A 313 5.07 -18.26 20.34
CA SER A 313 6.24 -18.70 21.12
C SER A 313 7.53 -18.58 20.31
N ASP A 314 7.52 -19.06 19.06
CA ASP A 314 8.67 -19.00 18.16
C ASP A 314 9.03 -17.55 17.80
N PHE A 315 8.01 -16.72 17.53
CA PHE A 315 8.20 -15.29 17.33
C PHE A 315 8.88 -14.64 18.54
N CYS A 316 8.37 -14.88 19.75
CA CYS A 316 8.93 -14.31 20.97
C CYS A 316 10.37 -14.79 21.21
N ASN A 317 10.67 -16.05 20.93
CA ASN A 317 12.01 -16.60 21.07
C ASN A 317 13.04 -15.91 20.16
N LEU A 318 12.62 -15.51 18.96
CA LEU A 318 13.51 -14.89 17.97
C LEU A 318 13.57 -13.36 18.10
N PHE A 319 12.44 -12.71 18.37
CA PHE A 319 12.29 -11.27 18.17
C PHE A 319 11.96 -10.47 19.44
N TYR A 320 11.51 -11.09 20.54
CA TYR A 320 10.99 -10.34 21.70
C TYR A 320 11.97 -9.30 22.24
N PHE A 321 13.17 -9.73 22.63
CA PHE A 321 14.17 -8.83 23.23
C PHE A 321 14.69 -7.80 22.22
N SER A 322 14.82 -8.18 20.95
CA SER A 322 15.20 -7.26 19.87
C SER A 322 14.14 -6.17 19.71
N LEU A 323 12.87 -6.56 19.54
CA LEU A 323 11.77 -5.63 19.34
C LEU A 323 11.56 -4.72 20.56
N MET A 324 11.67 -5.26 21.78
CA MET A 324 11.61 -4.49 23.01
C MET A 324 12.71 -3.43 23.07
N LYS A 325 13.97 -3.83 22.79
CA LYS A 325 15.11 -2.92 22.80
C LYS A 325 14.96 -1.83 21.74
N GLU A 326 14.67 -2.20 20.49
CA GLU A 326 14.58 -1.24 19.38
C GLU A 326 13.39 -0.28 19.55
N THR A 327 12.25 -0.77 20.06
CA THR A 327 11.11 0.10 20.41
C THR A 327 11.47 1.10 21.50
N LEU A 328 12.20 0.65 22.55
CA LEU A 328 12.62 1.54 23.62
C LEU A 328 13.62 2.59 23.12
N LEU A 329 14.59 2.19 22.28
CA LEU A 329 15.57 3.11 21.70
C LEU A 329 14.90 4.25 20.94
N VAL A 330 13.94 3.92 20.06
CA VAL A 330 13.19 4.91 19.29
C VAL A 330 12.28 5.78 20.18
N LEU A 331 11.64 5.18 21.19
CA LEU A 331 10.82 5.91 22.17
C LEU A 331 11.63 6.92 22.99
N THR A 332 12.92 6.64 23.20
CA THR A 332 13.86 7.52 23.90
C THR A 332 14.64 8.44 22.97
N ASP A 333 14.43 8.37 21.65
CA ASP A 333 15.06 9.28 20.69
C ASP A 333 14.23 10.56 20.53
N THR A 334 14.92 11.70 20.53
CA THR A 334 14.29 13.00 20.31
C THR A 334 13.77 13.21 18.87
N LEU A 335 14.26 12.43 17.90
CA LEU A 335 13.85 12.52 16.49
C LEU A 335 12.56 11.76 16.17
N HIS A 336 12.12 10.82 17.01
CA HIS A 336 10.99 9.93 16.72
C HIS A 336 9.76 10.17 17.60
N ARG A 337 9.62 11.38 18.17
CA ARG A 337 8.57 11.72 19.14
C ARG A 337 7.14 11.58 18.59
N SER A 338 6.94 11.81 17.29
CA SER A 338 5.62 11.66 16.65
C SER A 338 5.09 10.22 16.69
N GLY A 339 5.98 9.23 16.80
CA GLY A 339 5.62 7.80 16.89
C GLY A 339 5.14 7.34 18.27
N PHE A 340 5.05 8.24 19.26
CA PHE A 340 4.79 7.91 20.67
C PHE A 340 3.59 6.97 20.89
N LYS A 341 2.48 7.20 20.15
CA LYS A 341 1.27 6.39 20.24
C LYS A 341 1.54 4.91 19.98
N PHE A 342 2.16 4.57 18.86
CA PHE A 342 2.38 3.17 18.49
C PHE A 342 3.58 2.56 19.22
N GLN A 343 4.64 3.34 19.51
CA GLN A 343 5.77 2.88 20.34
C GLN A 343 5.26 2.37 21.70
N THR A 344 4.43 3.16 22.37
CA THR A 344 3.86 2.78 23.68
C THR A 344 2.90 1.59 23.58
N LEU A 345 2.11 1.49 22.52
CA LEU A 345 1.22 0.34 22.29
C LEU A 345 2.02 -0.96 22.08
N ILE A 346 3.02 -0.96 21.20
CA ILE A 346 3.91 -2.12 20.99
C ILE A 346 4.56 -2.52 22.32
N PHE A 347 5.14 -1.55 23.04
CA PHE A 347 5.83 -1.79 24.29
C PHE A 347 4.90 -2.36 25.38
N MET A 348 3.68 -1.81 25.49
CA MET A 348 2.64 -2.31 26.40
C MET A 348 2.27 -3.77 26.10
N HIS A 349 2.11 -4.12 24.82
CA HIS A 349 1.75 -5.49 24.43
C HIS A 349 2.88 -6.49 24.64
N LEU A 350 4.14 -6.09 24.43
CA LEU A 350 5.29 -6.93 24.80
C LEU A 350 5.30 -7.23 26.30
N ILE A 351 5.13 -6.22 27.15
CA ILE A 351 5.06 -6.42 28.61
C ILE A 351 3.88 -7.35 28.98
N ARG A 352 2.71 -7.17 28.35
CA ARG A 352 1.53 -8.02 28.59
C ARG A 352 1.76 -9.49 28.27
N ILE A 353 2.59 -9.81 27.25
CA ILE A 353 2.91 -11.21 26.91
C ILE A 353 3.51 -11.93 28.12
N VAL A 354 4.46 -11.30 28.82
CA VAL A 354 5.12 -11.92 29.97
C VAL A 354 4.33 -11.74 31.28
N GLU A 355 3.67 -10.58 31.46
CA GLU A 355 2.91 -10.27 32.66
C GLU A 355 1.69 -11.18 32.83
N PHE A 356 0.99 -11.49 31.74
CA PHE A 356 -0.14 -12.42 31.75
C PHE A 356 0.27 -13.87 31.50
N GLY A 357 1.57 -14.15 31.36
CA GLY A 357 2.07 -15.50 31.09
C GLY A 357 1.56 -16.08 29.76
N VAL A 358 1.31 -15.24 28.75
CA VAL A 358 0.88 -15.67 27.41
C VAL A 358 1.97 -16.52 26.76
N VAL A 359 3.23 -16.10 26.91
CA VAL A 359 4.41 -16.89 26.56
C VAL A 359 5.38 -16.83 27.72
N GLN A 360 5.92 -17.98 28.10
CA GLN A 360 7.04 -18.09 29.02
C GLN A 360 8.07 -19.05 28.45
N ASN A 361 9.32 -18.60 28.36
CA ASN A 361 10.43 -19.45 28.00
C ASN A 361 11.65 -19.15 28.88
N PRO A 362 11.76 -19.83 30.05
CA PRO A 362 12.89 -19.65 30.95
C PRO A 362 14.25 -19.93 30.30
N GLY A 363 14.31 -20.85 29.32
CA GLY A 363 15.55 -21.21 28.62
C GLY A 363 16.16 -20.04 27.83
N ASN A 364 15.31 -19.15 27.32
CA ASN A 364 15.72 -17.92 26.60
C ASN A 364 15.62 -16.67 27.49
N GLY A 365 15.38 -16.83 28.80
CA GLY A 365 15.21 -15.73 29.73
C GLY A 365 13.90 -14.94 29.57
N LEU A 366 12.92 -15.44 28.80
CA LEU A 366 11.61 -14.82 28.62
C LEU A 366 10.71 -15.16 29.81
N THR A 367 11.00 -14.53 30.95
CA THR A 367 10.20 -14.56 32.18
C THR A 367 9.91 -13.13 32.62
N ARG A 368 8.85 -12.96 33.43
CA ARG A 368 8.48 -11.65 33.96
C ARG A 368 9.64 -10.98 34.70
N GLU A 369 10.31 -11.73 35.58
CA GLU A 369 11.42 -11.24 36.40
C GLU A 369 12.61 -10.81 35.54
N ASN A 370 12.99 -11.64 34.56
CA ASN A 370 14.13 -11.35 33.70
C ASN A 370 13.85 -10.19 32.76
N VAL A 371 12.63 -10.05 32.22
CA VAL A 371 12.24 -8.91 31.39
C VAL A 371 12.25 -7.62 32.19
N MET A 372 11.70 -7.62 33.42
CA MET A 372 11.79 -6.47 34.32
C MET A 372 13.24 -6.06 34.58
N GLN A 373 14.10 -7.02 34.94
CA GLN A 373 15.51 -6.75 35.19
C GLN A 373 16.23 -6.22 33.93
N SER A 374 15.94 -6.80 32.77
CA SER A 374 16.52 -6.36 31.49
C SER A 374 16.14 -4.92 31.15
N LEU A 375 14.91 -4.50 31.46
CA LEU A 375 14.44 -3.12 31.27
C LEU A 375 15.12 -2.14 32.24
N ILE A 376 15.25 -2.53 33.51
CA ILE A 376 15.96 -1.72 34.51
C ILE A 376 17.42 -1.52 34.09
N ASP A 377 18.09 -2.59 33.68
CA ASP A 377 19.48 -2.55 33.23
C ASP A 377 19.64 -1.68 31.97
N LEU A 378 18.74 -1.83 30.99
CA LEU A 378 18.77 -1.06 29.75
C LEU A 378 18.58 0.44 30.02
N LEU A 379 17.55 0.82 30.78
CA LEU A 379 17.28 2.21 31.13
C LEU A 379 18.40 2.83 31.98
N SER A 380 18.94 2.08 32.94
CA SER A 380 20.04 2.56 33.80
C SER A 380 21.32 2.80 32.99
N ARG A 381 21.58 1.97 31.96
CA ARG A 381 22.71 2.16 31.04
C ARG A 381 22.52 3.35 30.12
N SER A 382 21.31 3.52 29.58
CA SER A 382 20.96 4.64 28.68
C SER A 382 20.95 5.98 29.42
N PHE A 383 20.45 6.02 30.67
CA PHE A 383 20.25 7.25 31.44
C PHE A 383 20.99 7.24 32.77
N GLN A 384 22.32 7.31 32.71
CA GLN A 384 23.20 7.23 33.90
C GLN A 384 22.96 8.36 34.93
N THR A 385 22.28 9.43 34.54
CA THR A 385 21.96 10.57 35.42
C THR A 385 20.68 10.38 36.22
N VAL A 386 19.84 9.39 35.87
CA VAL A 386 18.59 9.09 36.56
C VAL A 386 18.88 8.20 37.76
N ASN A 387 18.20 8.45 38.88
CA ASN A 387 18.37 7.63 40.08
C ASN A 387 17.91 6.19 39.83
N GLN A 388 18.74 5.21 40.18
CA GLN A 388 18.41 3.78 39.99
C GLN A 388 17.07 3.38 40.64
N LYS A 389 16.75 3.89 41.84
CA LYS A 389 15.45 3.63 42.49
C LYS A 389 14.26 4.20 41.71
N GLN A 390 14.46 5.32 41.02
CA GLN A 390 13.44 5.92 40.15
C GLN A 390 13.22 5.05 38.91
N VAL A 391 14.28 4.50 38.31
CA VAL A 391 14.19 3.56 37.19
C VAL A 391 13.47 2.28 37.61
N GLU A 392 13.82 1.71 38.77
CA GLU A 392 13.15 0.52 39.32
C GLU A 392 11.65 0.76 39.55
N ALA A 393 11.29 1.85 40.23
CA ALA A 393 9.89 2.21 40.46
C ALA A 393 9.13 2.42 39.14
N PHE A 394 9.75 3.12 38.18
CA PHE A 394 9.18 3.34 36.85
C PHE A 394 8.84 2.02 36.13
N VAL A 395 9.78 1.07 36.11
CA VAL A 395 9.57 -0.25 35.47
C VAL A 395 8.49 -1.06 36.18
N VAL A 396 8.47 -1.06 37.52
CA VAL A 396 7.40 -1.74 38.29
C VAL A 396 6.03 -1.18 37.91
N ASP A 397 5.89 0.14 37.83
CA ASP A 397 4.64 0.79 37.48
C ASP A 397 4.21 0.53 36.03
N LEU A 398 5.16 0.40 35.08
CA LEU A 398 4.82 -0.04 33.71
C LEU A 398 4.12 -1.41 33.70
N PHE A 399 4.59 -2.37 34.50
CA PHE A 399 3.96 -3.69 34.62
C PHE A 399 2.61 -3.63 35.33
N ASN A 400 2.43 -2.71 36.27
CA ASN A 400 1.12 -2.50 36.91
C ASN A 400 0.12 -1.88 35.93
N TYR A 401 0.52 -0.86 35.17
CA TYR A 401 -0.35 -0.10 34.28
C TYR A 401 -0.62 -0.80 32.94
N CYS A 402 0.22 -1.76 32.54
CA CYS A 402 -0.08 -2.57 31.36
C CYS A 402 -1.33 -3.45 31.56
N ARG A 403 -1.78 -3.66 32.80
CA ARG A 403 -3.00 -4.42 33.12
C ARG A 403 -4.29 -3.66 32.78
N ASP A 404 -4.24 -2.34 32.71
CA ASP A 404 -5.40 -1.52 32.40
C ASP A 404 -5.89 -1.81 30.97
N PRO A 405 -7.22 -1.94 30.72
CA PRO A 405 -7.72 -2.22 29.38
C PRO A 405 -7.36 -1.14 28.35
N LYS A 406 -7.38 0.14 28.78
CA LYS A 406 -7.03 1.30 27.96
C LYS A 406 -5.56 1.67 28.15
N PRO A 407 -4.85 2.10 27.09
CA PRO A 407 -3.43 2.44 27.16
C PRO A 407 -3.14 3.77 27.86
N THR A 408 -4.17 4.58 28.17
CA THR A 408 -4.01 5.97 28.63
C THR A 408 -3.09 6.12 29.84
N ARG A 409 -3.25 5.30 30.88
CA ARG A 409 -2.40 5.40 32.09
C ARG A 409 -0.97 4.97 31.82
N PHE A 410 -0.79 3.91 31.03
CA PHE A 410 0.52 3.43 30.60
C PHE A 410 1.26 4.49 29.77
N GLN A 411 0.55 5.11 28.81
CA GLN A 411 1.06 6.18 27.97
C GLN A 411 1.41 7.42 28.79
N GLN A 412 0.54 7.85 29.70
CA GLN A 412 0.82 8.98 30.57
C GLN A 412 2.07 8.74 31.42
N HIS A 413 2.22 7.55 32.01
CA HIS A 413 3.40 7.18 32.79
C HIS A 413 4.69 7.18 31.96
N MET A 414 4.62 6.66 30.73
CA MET A 414 5.76 6.70 29.80
C MET A 414 6.12 8.15 29.43
N ARG A 415 5.12 8.99 29.15
CA ARG A 415 5.29 10.41 28.80
C ARG A 415 5.93 11.18 29.96
N ASP A 416 5.43 11.00 31.17
CA ASP A 416 5.95 11.68 32.36
C ASP A 416 7.40 11.30 32.65
N PHE A 417 7.74 10.02 32.44
CA PHE A 417 9.14 9.57 32.52
C PHE A 417 10.00 10.24 31.47
N LEU A 418 9.60 10.25 30.19
CA LEU A 418 10.35 10.92 29.12
C LEU A 418 10.56 12.40 29.43
N ILE A 419 9.53 13.13 29.81
CA ILE A 419 9.62 14.57 30.16
C ILE A 419 10.57 14.80 31.36
N SER A 420 10.66 13.85 32.29
CA SER A 420 11.59 13.95 33.42
C SER A 420 13.07 13.82 33.02
N LEU A 421 13.35 13.28 31.82
CA LEU A 421 14.71 13.18 31.29
C LEU A 421 15.19 14.53 30.77
N LYS A 422 16.43 14.88 31.10
CA LYS A 422 17.02 16.17 30.68
C LYS A 422 17.02 16.38 29.17
N GLU A 423 17.15 15.31 28.39
CA GLU A 423 17.18 15.31 26.92
C GLU A 423 15.82 15.65 26.28
N PHE A 424 14.74 15.51 27.07
CA PHE A 424 13.36 15.83 26.69
C PHE A 424 12.85 17.10 27.40
N ALA A 425 13.73 17.82 28.11
CA ALA A 425 13.40 19.13 28.65
C ALA A 425 13.33 20.15 27.50
N GLY A 426 12.11 20.48 27.05
CA GLY A 426 11.90 21.42 25.94
C GLY A 426 10.52 21.30 25.31
N ASP A 427 10.45 21.49 23.99
CA ASP A 427 9.22 21.34 23.20
C ASP A 427 8.75 19.88 23.21
N ASN A 428 7.56 19.64 23.76
CA ASN A 428 6.96 18.33 23.95
C ASN A 428 5.66 18.16 23.15
N ASP A 429 5.30 19.12 22.30
CA ASP A 429 4.08 19.10 21.47
C ASP A 429 3.92 17.79 20.67
N PRO A 430 4.99 17.20 20.08
CA PRO A 430 4.88 15.94 19.34
C PRO A 430 4.33 14.76 20.16
N LEU A 431 4.55 14.73 21.48
CA LEU A 431 4.06 13.65 22.36
C LEU A 431 2.53 13.68 22.58
N PHE A 432 1.88 14.78 22.18
CA PHE A 432 0.44 15.02 22.30
C PHE A 432 -0.27 15.03 20.94
N GLU A 433 0.44 14.82 19.82
CA GLU A 433 -0.13 14.87 18.46
C GLU A 433 -1.32 13.93 18.30
N ALA A 434 -1.18 12.67 18.74
CA ALA A 434 -2.27 11.70 18.68
C ALA A 434 -3.53 12.15 19.45
N GLU A 435 -3.38 12.71 20.65
CA GLU A 435 -4.52 13.18 21.46
C GLU A 435 -5.19 14.39 20.80
N ARG A 436 -4.38 15.28 20.21
CA ARG A 436 -4.84 16.43 19.44
C ARG A 436 -5.60 16.00 18.18
N GLU A 437 -5.09 15.05 17.42
CA GLU A 437 -5.76 14.52 16.23
C GLU A 437 -7.09 13.85 16.58
N GLU A 438 -7.12 13.02 17.62
CA GLU A 438 -8.37 12.41 18.09
C GLU A 438 -9.39 13.47 18.56
N ALA A 439 -8.95 14.55 19.20
CA ALA A 439 -9.82 15.66 19.58
C ALA A 439 -10.36 16.42 18.36
N LEU A 440 -9.51 16.68 17.35
CA LEU A 440 -9.91 17.32 16.10
C LEU A 440 -10.86 16.44 15.29
N ALA A 441 -10.63 15.13 15.23
CA ALA A 441 -11.51 14.17 14.57
C ALA A 441 -12.89 14.14 15.23
N ARG A 442 -12.95 14.09 16.58
CA ARG A 442 -14.22 14.21 17.32
C ARG A 442 -14.92 15.53 17.04
N ALA A 443 -14.19 16.64 17.00
CA ALA A 443 -14.77 17.96 16.71
C ALA A 443 -15.32 18.05 15.27
N ARG A 444 -14.59 17.51 14.29
CA ARG A 444 -15.03 17.43 12.88
C ARG A 444 -16.29 16.58 12.73
N GLU A 445 -16.36 15.43 13.40
CA GLU A 445 -17.54 14.57 13.36
C GLU A 445 -18.76 15.24 13.97
N LEU A 446 -18.60 15.90 15.12
CA LEU A 446 -19.68 16.68 15.75
C LEU A 446 -20.14 17.85 14.86
N ASP A 447 -19.21 18.56 14.20
CA ASP A 447 -19.55 19.63 13.26
C ASP A 447 -20.27 19.09 12.02
N ARG A 448 -19.81 17.96 11.48
CA ARG A 448 -20.46 17.26 10.37
C ARG A 448 -21.89 16.85 10.72
N GLN A 449 -22.11 16.27 11.91
CA GLN A 449 -23.44 15.92 12.41
C GLN A 449 -24.35 17.15 12.53
N ARG A 450 -23.83 18.29 12.98
CA ARG A 450 -24.59 19.56 13.01
C ARG A 450 -24.93 20.05 11.61
N ARG A 451 -24.00 19.96 10.65
CA ARG A 451 -24.24 20.36 9.25
C ARG A 451 -25.26 19.44 8.57
N MET A 452 -25.29 18.15 8.89
CA MET A 452 -26.31 17.22 8.37
C MET A 452 -27.73 17.59 8.79
N GLN A 453 -27.89 18.21 9.96
CA GLN A 453 -29.20 18.64 10.46
C GLN A 453 -29.74 19.89 9.76
N VAL A 454 -28.93 20.58 8.95
CA VAL A 454 -29.31 21.81 8.25
C VAL A 454 -29.27 21.56 6.74
N PRO A 455 -30.44 21.48 6.06
CA PRO A 455 -30.49 21.31 4.61
C PRO A 455 -29.66 22.39 3.88
N GLY A 456 -28.77 21.96 2.99
CA GLY A 456 -27.91 22.86 2.19
C GLY A 456 -26.54 23.20 2.80
N MET A 457 -26.24 22.74 4.03
CA MET A 457 -24.91 22.92 4.66
C MET A 457 -23.89 21.83 4.30
N ILE A 458 -24.31 20.81 3.54
CA ILE A 458 -23.46 19.77 2.98
C ILE A 458 -23.57 19.87 1.46
N GLU A 459 -22.43 19.88 0.77
CA GLU A 459 -22.39 19.89 -0.69
C GLU A 459 -23.07 18.62 -1.24
N GLN A 460 -23.90 18.75 -2.27
CA GLN A 460 -24.71 17.64 -2.80
C GLN A 460 -23.86 16.47 -3.35
N TYR A 461 -22.60 16.73 -3.72
CA TYR A 461 -21.64 15.69 -4.14
C TYR A 461 -21.14 14.81 -2.98
N ASP A 462 -21.21 15.30 -1.74
CA ASP A 462 -20.74 14.59 -0.54
C ASP A 462 -21.77 13.55 -0.05
N THR A 463 -23.04 13.73 -0.42
CA THR A 463 -24.15 12.82 -0.07
C THR A 463 -24.25 11.59 -0.98
N THR A 464 -23.73 11.61 -2.21
CA THR A 464 -23.90 10.49 -3.17
C THR A 464 -22.99 9.28 -2.90
N VAL A 465 -21.91 9.45 -2.14
CA VAL A 465 -20.97 8.35 -1.82
C VAL A 465 -21.49 7.48 -0.66
N THR A 466 -22.40 7.99 0.17
CA THR A 466 -22.89 7.28 1.37
C THR A 466 -24.21 6.52 1.16
N VAL A 467 -24.95 6.77 0.09
CA VAL A 467 -26.29 6.18 -0.11
C VAL A 467 -26.26 4.78 -0.76
N ARG A 468 -25.10 4.31 -1.26
CA ARG A 468 -24.99 2.95 -1.85
C ARG A 468 -24.71 1.81 -0.85
N GLY A 469 -24.75 2.08 0.46
CA GLY A 469 -24.48 1.06 1.49
C GLY A 469 -25.53 0.99 2.62
N GLY A 470 -26.71 1.58 2.43
CA GLY A 470 -27.83 1.45 3.36
C GLY A 470 -28.83 0.44 2.81
N ASP A 471 -29.02 -0.64 3.54
CA ASP A 471 -30.08 -1.63 3.32
C ASP A 471 -31.44 -0.92 3.18
N ASP A 472 -32.15 -1.21 2.08
CA ASP A 472 -33.60 -1.06 2.01
C ASP A 472 -34.20 -2.46 2.20
N ASP A 473 -34.76 -2.67 3.40
CA ASP A 473 -35.58 -3.77 3.95
C ASP A 473 -35.02 -5.21 4.06
#